data_AF-A0A4V1V3H9-F1
#
_entry.id   AF-A0A4V1V3H9-F1
#
_cell.length_a   1.000
_cell.length_b   1.000
_cell.length_c   1.000
_cell.angle_alpha   90.00
_cell.angle_beta   90.00
_cell.angle_gamma   90.00
#
_symmetry.space_group_name_H-M   'P 1'
#
loop_
_entity.id
_entity.type
_entity.pdbx_description
1 polymer ?
#
loop_
_entity_poly.entity_id
_entity_poly.type
_entity_poly.pdbx_seq_one_letter_code
_entity_poly.pdbx_strand_id
1 'polypeptide(L)'
;MVMPIKSLTIQNFKGIGSKQVVPLMPITLLFGPNSAGKSTILHALNYLNDLVNRFDPNGGSGQHGSTAMDLGGFVHFVHQHDKARSISLAVDLDLDGADLSETRVNRAYRQLYEAASPAHRLNSGLADLTPITARVLGVTFTLEIAWSGELDGPFVRRLGIRINESDFASLECSDDARTAKISSLFLDHEVLGAEDIDGWKAVARTAFADRFFSDDG
;
A
#
# COMPACT_ATOMS: atom_id res chain seq x y z
N MET A 1 -19.64 13.26 3.64
CA MET A 1 -18.27 13.42 4.16
C MET A 1 -17.65 12.05 4.14
N VAL A 2 -16.85 11.72 3.13
CA VAL A 2 -16.19 10.41 3.01
C VAL A 2 -15.20 10.28 4.15
N MET A 3 -15.26 9.18 4.89
CA MET A 3 -14.20 8.81 5.82
C MET A 3 -13.17 8.02 5.05
N PRO A 4 -12.00 8.60 4.74
CA PRO A 4 -11.06 7.91 3.88
C PRO A 4 -10.49 6.66 4.55
N ILE A 5 -10.59 6.47 5.87
CA ILE A 5 -10.05 5.29 6.56
C ILE A 5 -11.14 4.59 7.39
N LYS A 6 -11.43 3.33 7.07
CA LYS A 6 -12.42 2.44 7.72
C LYS A 6 -11.83 1.54 8.79
N SER A 7 -10.62 1.05 8.59
CA SER A 7 -9.98 0.15 9.55
C SER A 7 -8.46 0.19 9.44
N LEU A 8 -7.84 -0.14 10.56
CA LEU A 8 -6.42 -0.44 10.67
C LEU A 8 -6.26 -1.91 11.08
N THR A 9 -5.58 -2.70 10.27
CA THR A 9 -5.13 -4.04 10.63
C THR A 9 -3.68 -3.97 11.11
N ILE A 10 -3.38 -4.65 12.22
CA ILE A 10 -2.06 -4.69 12.85
C ILE A 10 -1.68 -6.14 13.15
N GLN A 11 -0.46 -6.55 12.81
CA GLN A 11 0.12 -7.84 13.19
C GLN A 11 1.61 -7.70 13.49
N ASN A 12 2.11 -8.48 14.45
CA ASN A 12 3.50 -8.49 14.89
C ASN A 12 4.06 -7.11 15.30
N PHE A 13 3.25 -6.27 15.94
CA PHE A 13 3.62 -4.91 16.34
C PHE A 13 3.49 -4.68 17.85
N LYS A 14 4.60 -4.38 18.53
CA LYS A 14 4.73 -4.21 19.99
C LYS A 14 4.11 -5.39 20.73
N GLY A 15 3.08 -5.16 21.55
CA GLY A 15 2.37 -6.22 22.28
C GLY A 15 1.42 -7.06 21.42
N ILE A 16 1.15 -6.65 20.17
CA ILE A 16 0.21 -7.34 19.27
C ILE A 16 0.97 -8.37 18.43
N GLY A 17 0.83 -9.65 18.76
CA GLY A 17 1.42 -10.74 17.97
C GLY A 17 0.51 -11.21 16.83
N SER A 18 -0.74 -11.56 17.16
CA SER A 18 -1.73 -11.99 16.17
C SER A 18 -2.37 -10.81 15.44
N LYS A 19 -2.92 -11.08 14.25
CA LYS A 19 -3.68 -10.10 13.46
C LYS A 19 -4.84 -9.53 14.27
N GLN A 20 -4.89 -8.21 14.40
CA GLN A 20 -5.98 -7.46 15.01
C GLN A 20 -6.53 -6.46 14.00
N VAL A 21 -7.86 -6.36 13.89
CA VAL A 21 -8.54 -5.39 13.04
C VAL A 21 -9.21 -4.36 13.93
N VAL A 22 -8.82 -3.10 13.78
CA VAL A 22 -9.35 -1.97 14.54
C VAL A 22 -10.28 -1.17 13.61
N PRO A 23 -11.62 -1.28 13.74
CA PRO A 23 -12.53 -0.44 13.00
C PRO A 23 -12.40 1.02 13.47
N LEU A 24 -12.45 1.94 12.51
CA LEU A 24 -12.33 3.38 12.71
C LEU A 24 -13.60 4.07 12.25
N MET A 25 -14.06 5.01 13.08
CA MET A 25 -15.22 5.88 12.88
C MET A 25 -14.75 7.35 12.97
N PRO A 26 -15.56 8.36 12.57
CA PRO A 26 -15.09 9.75 12.50
C PRO A 26 -14.59 10.23 13.87
N ILE A 27 -15.21 9.71 14.93
CA ILE A 27 -14.75 9.82 16.30
C ILE A 27 -14.58 8.40 16.82
N THR A 28 -13.35 8.00 17.07
CA THR A 28 -13.01 6.69 17.65
C THR A 28 -12.46 6.90 19.06
N LEU A 29 -13.14 6.34 20.07
CA LEU A 29 -12.72 6.44 21.46
C LEU A 29 -12.08 5.10 21.91
N LEU A 30 -10.83 5.15 22.33
CA LEU A 30 -10.09 4.00 22.82
C LEU A 30 -10.17 3.95 24.36
N PHE A 31 -10.90 2.96 24.89
CA PHE A 31 -11.04 2.75 26.34
C PHE A 31 -10.37 1.45 26.81
N GLY A 32 -10.04 1.39 28.10
CA GLY A 32 -9.49 0.21 28.74
C GLY A 32 -8.35 0.52 29.72
N PRO A 33 -7.87 -0.47 30.48
CA PRO A 33 -6.77 -0.31 31.44
C PRO A 33 -5.51 0.28 30.81
N ASN A 34 -4.64 0.86 31.63
CA ASN A 34 -3.29 1.20 31.18
C ASN A 34 -2.61 -0.06 30.63
N SER A 35 -1.83 0.11 29.57
CA SER A 35 -1.15 -1.00 28.88
C SER A 35 -2.05 -1.99 28.14
N ALA A 36 -3.36 -1.75 28.02
CA ALA A 36 -4.28 -2.57 27.19
C ALA A 36 -4.04 -2.44 25.66
N GLY A 37 -2.95 -1.82 25.21
CA GLY A 37 -2.63 -1.66 23.78
C GLY A 37 -3.16 -0.39 23.11
N LYS A 38 -3.84 0.51 23.83
CA LYS A 38 -4.34 1.79 23.28
C LYS A 38 -3.25 2.61 22.60
N SER A 39 -2.12 2.81 23.28
CA SER A 39 -0.96 3.52 22.71
C SER A 39 -0.35 2.76 21.54
N THR A 40 -0.41 1.42 21.53
CA THR A 40 0.08 0.58 20.41
C THR A 40 -0.69 0.88 19.12
N ILE A 41 -2.00 1.08 19.19
CA ILE A 41 -2.81 1.45 18.03
C ILE A 41 -2.37 2.82 17.50
N LEU A 42 -2.19 3.81 18.37
CA LEU A 42 -1.69 5.14 17.98
C LEU A 42 -0.29 5.09 17.38
N HIS A 43 0.61 4.28 17.96
CA HIS A 43 1.94 4.07 17.41
C HIS A 43 1.90 3.43 16.02
N ALA A 44 0.99 2.49 15.77
CA ALA A 44 0.84 1.85 14.47
C ALA A 44 0.33 2.84 13.40
N LEU A 45 -0.60 3.73 13.75
CA LEU A 45 -1.04 4.81 12.85
C LEU A 45 0.10 5.79 12.53
N ASN A 46 0.88 6.20 13.53
CA ASN A 46 2.04 7.05 13.32
C ASN A 46 3.08 6.37 12.43
N TYR A 47 3.34 5.08 12.67
CA TYR A 47 4.28 4.33 11.87
C TYR A 47 3.81 4.19 10.41
N LEU A 48 2.52 3.92 10.20
CA LEU A 48 1.91 3.92 8.86
C LEU A 48 2.10 5.27 8.16
N ASN A 49 1.91 6.38 8.88
CA ASN A 49 2.16 7.72 8.35
C ASN A 49 3.62 7.92 7.94
N ASP A 50 4.58 7.47 8.75
CA ASP A 50 6.00 7.59 8.42
C ASP A 50 6.39 6.73 7.20
N LEU A 51 5.80 5.54 7.06
CA LEU A 51 5.97 4.69 5.88
C LEU A 51 5.44 5.36 4.60
N VAL A 52 4.22 5.90 4.64
CA VAL A 52 3.53 6.40 3.45
C VAL A 52 3.97 7.81 3.06
N ASN A 53 4.15 8.70 4.04
CA ASN A 53 4.42 10.12 3.78
C ASN A 53 5.90 10.49 3.87
N ARG A 54 6.71 9.72 4.61
CA ARG A 54 8.15 9.99 4.76
C ARG A 54 9.03 8.96 4.07
N PHE A 55 8.47 7.84 3.62
CA PHE A 55 9.21 6.70 3.09
C PHE A 55 10.30 6.24 4.06
N ASP A 56 9.99 6.23 5.36
CA ASP A 56 10.92 5.86 6.44
C ASP A 56 10.49 4.54 7.12
N PRO A 57 11.07 3.40 6.70
CA PRO A 57 10.82 2.11 7.32
C PRO A 57 11.30 1.99 8.76
N ASN A 58 12.19 2.86 9.23
CA ASN A 58 12.70 2.80 10.60
C ASN A 58 11.85 3.61 11.59
N GLY A 59 10.89 4.39 11.11
CA GLY A 59 9.90 5.06 11.96
C GLY A 59 10.48 6.19 12.82
N GLY A 60 11.34 7.04 12.24
CA GLY A 60 11.78 8.31 12.84
C GLY A 60 13.25 8.42 13.23
N SER A 61 14.14 7.54 12.76
CA SER A 61 15.55 7.52 13.19
C SER A 61 16.54 8.25 12.26
N GLY A 62 16.07 9.04 11.28
CA GLY A 62 16.96 9.90 10.50
C GLY A 62 17.50 11.04 11.38
N GLN A 63 18.73 11.52 11.14
CA GLN A 63 19.41 12.61 11.90
C GLN A 63 18.61 13.93 12.10
N HIS A 64 17.41 14.03 11.54
CA HIS A 64 16.46 15.11 11.75
C HIS A 64 15.32 14.63 12.65
N GLY A 65 15.62 14.42 13.93
CA GLY A 65 14.68 14.04 15.01
C GLY A 65 13.54 15.05 15.19
N SER A 66 12.65 15.10 14.20
CA SER A 66 11.53 16.02 14.05
C SER A 66 10.21 15.28 13.90
N THR A 67 10.18 13.97 14.21
CA THR A 67 8.92 13.25 14.39
C THR A 67 8.32 13.63 15.74
N ALA A 68 6.99 13.71 15.80
CA ALA A 68 6.26 13.93 17.04
C ALA A 68 6.42 12.77 18.04
N MET A 69 7.00 11.64 17.60
CA MET A 69 7.29 10.47 18.43
C MET A 69 8.41 9.64 17.80
N ASP A 70 9.54 9.48 18.49
CA ASP A 70 10.57 8.52 18.14
C ASP A 70 10.12 7.12 18.58
N LEU A 71 9.96 6.18 17.64
CA LEU A 71 9.55 4.81 17.92
C LEU A 71 10.74 3.90 18.29
N GLY A 72 11.97 4.43 18.24
CA GLY A 72 13.21 3.75 18.65
C GLY A 72 13.80 2.81 17.59
N GLY A 73 13.20 2.72 16.38
CA GLY A 73 13.64 1.81 15.33
C GLY A 73 12.97 0.42 15.35
N PHE A 74 13.10 -0.32 14.25
CA PHE A 74 12.33 -1.57 13.99
C PHE A 74 12.29 -2.57 15.14
N VAL A 75 13.44 -2.82 15.76
CA VAL A 75 13.56 -3.79 16.87
C VAL A 75 12.65 -3.41 18.04
N HIS A 76 12.40 -2.12 18.29
CA HIS A 76 11.58 -1.66 19.41
C HIS A 76 10.08 -1.82 19.18
N PHE A 77 9.65 -2.00 17.93
CA PHE A 77 8.24 -2.11 17.59
C PHE A 77 7.86 -3.41 16.88
N VAL A 78 8.80 -4.23 16.41
CA VAL A 78 8.50 -5.62 16.03
C VAL A 78 8.15 -6.45 17.27
N HIS A 79 7.15 -7.31 17.17
CA HIS A 79 6.67 -8.12 18.28
C HIS A 79 7.78 -9.01 18.85
N GLN A 80 7.92 -9.00 20.18
CA GLN A 80 8.98 -9.71 20.92
C GLN A 80 10.41 -9.26 20.59
N HIS A 81 10.58 -8.10 19.94
CA HIS A 81 11.89 -7.61 19.50
C HIS A 81 12.61 -8.58 18.54
N ASP A 82 11.86 -9.47 17.91
CA ASP A 82 12.37 -10.54 17.05
C ASP A 82 12.53 -10.04 15.60
N LYS A 83 13.78 -9.77 15.20
CA LYS A 83 14.12 -9.31 13.84
C LYS A 83 13.74 -10.31 12.75
N ALA A 84 13.55 -11.59 13.07
CA ALA A 84 13.14 -12.60 12.08
C ALA A 84 11.65 -12.47 11.70
N ARG A 85 10.86 -11.69 12.47
CA ARG A 85 9.45 -11.43 12.17
C ARG A 85 9.30 -10.21 11.29
N SER A 86 8.30 -10.26 10.42
CA SER A 86 7.79 -9.09 9.73
C SER A 86 6.62 -8.45 10.48
N ILE A 87 6.50 -7.14 10.36
CA ILE A 87 5.32 -6.37 10.78
C ILE A 87 4.39 -6.29 9.59
N SER A 88 3.09 -6.51 9.82
CA SER A 88 2.07 -6.24 8.80
C SER A 88 1.11 -5.16 9.30
N LEU A 89 0.97 -4.12 8.49
CA LEU A 89 -0.03 -3.06 8.66
C LEU A 89 -0.92 -3.05 7.43
N ALA A 90 -2.23 -3.02 7.62
CA ALA A 90 -3.15 -2.75 6.51
C ALA A 90 -4.11 -1.61 6.85
N VAL A 91 -4.41 -0.79 5.86
CA VAL A 91 -5.38 0.30 5.95
C VAL A 91 -6.45 0.10 4.92
N ASP A 92 -7.70 0.08 5.38
CA ASP A 92 -8.87 -0.02 4.51
C ASP A 92 -9.45 1.37 4.30
N LEU A 93 -9.64 1.76 3.04
CA LEU A 93 -10.17 3.06 2.67
C LEU A 93 -11.60 2.93 2.16
N ASP A 94 -12.49 3.79 2.66
CA ASP A 94 -13.81 4.00 2.05
C ASP A 94 -13.69 5.02 0.94
N LEU A 95 -14.00 4.61 -0.28
CA LEU A 95 -14.00 5.48 -1.45
C LEU A 95 -15.39 5.56 -2.08
N ASP A 96 -16.41 4.99 -1.42
CA ASP A 96 -17.79 5.14 -1.86
C ASP A 96 -18.22 6.61 -1.82
N GLY A 97 -18.69 7.12 -2.96
CA GLY A 97 -18.98 8.53 -3.17
C GLY A 97 -17.76 9.45 -3.24
N ALA A 98 -16.53 8.93 -3.26
CA ALA A 98 -15.33 9.72 -3.53
C ALA A 98 -15.17 9.93 -5.04
N ASP A 99 -15.04 11.20 -5.46
CA ASP A 99 -14.72 11.49 -6.85
C ASP A 99 -13.21 11.34 -7.09
N LEU A 100 -12.80 10.11 -7.43
CA LEU A 100 -11.42 9.80 -7.78
C LEU A 100 -10.99 10.43 -9.11
N SER A 101 -11.96 10.80 -9.95
CA SER A 101 -11.70 11.36 -11.27
C SER A 101 -11.08 12.76 -11.18
N GLU A 102 -11.40 13.49 -10.10
CA GLU A 102 -10.90 14.83 -9.80
C GLU A 102 -9.66 14.87 -8.90
N THR A 103 -9.02 13.72 -8.67
CA THR A 103 -7.72 13.72 -8.00
C THR A 103 -6.66 14.39 -8.89
N ARG A 104 -5.66 15.03 -8.28
CA ARG A 104 -4.53 15.65 -9.02
C ARG A 104 -3.85 14.64 -9.94
N VAL A 105 -3.69 13.40 -9.45
CA VAL A 105 -3.06 12.31 -10.19
C VAL A 105 -3.92 11.92 -11.39
N ASN A 106 -5.22 11.71 -11.20
CA ASN A 106 -6.09 11.33 -12.31
C ASN A 106 -6.24 12.45 -13.35
N ARG A 107 -6.34 13.71 -12.94
CA ARG A 107 -6.34 14.84 -13.89
C ARG A 107 -5.07 14.90 -14.74
N ALA A 108 -3.89 14.72 -14.13
CA ALA A 108 -2.63 14.71 -14.85
C ALA A 108 -2.56 13.53 -15.84
N TYR A 109 -2.99 12.34 -15.42
CA TYR A 109 -3.07 11.17 -16.30
C TYR A 109 -4.05 11.38 -17.46
N ARG A 110 -5.24 11.93 -17.18
CA ARG A 110 -6.26 12.18 -18.19
C ARG A 110 -5.77 13.15 -19.26
N GLN A 111 -5.10 14.24 -18.85
CA GLN A 111 -4.49 15.19 -19.79
C GLN A 111 -3.44 14.51 -20.69
N LEU A 112 -2.61 13.62 -20.13
CA LEU A 112 -1.66 12.81 -20.90
C LEU A 112 -2.39 11.90 -21.90
N TYR A 113 -3.40 11.18 -21.44
CA TYR A 113 -4.20 10.25 -22.26
C TYR A 113 -4.89 10.98 -23.41
N GLU A 114 -5.57 12.10 -23.13
CA GLU A 114 -6.30 12.90 -24.12
C GLU A 114 -5.37 13.52 -25.16
N ALA A 115 -4.18 13.96 -24.76
CA ALA A 115 -3.17 14.51 -25.68
C ALA A 115 -2.49 13.44 -26.55
N ALA A 116 -2.50 12.17 -26.13
CA ALA A 116 -1.87 11.08 -26.87
C ALA A 116 -2.67 10.66 -28.11
N SER A 117 -1.98 10.42 -29.23
CA SER A 117 -2.60 9.82 -30.42
C SER A 117 -2.99 8.36 -30.15
N PRO A 118 -3.96 7.78 -30.89
CA PRO A 118 -4.36 6.38 -30.70
C PRO A 118 -3.19 5.39 -30.77
N ALA A 119 -2.25 5.61 -31.70
CA ALA A 119 -1.05 4.79 -31.83
C ALA A 119 -0.11 4.94 -30.62
N HIS A 120 0.04 6.16 -30.08
CA HIS A 120 0.85 6.38 -28.89
C HIS A 120 0.22 5.75 -27.64
N ARG A 121 -1.10 5.83 -27.50
CA ARG A 121 -1.82 5.18 -26.39
C ARG A 121 -1.54 3.68 -26.36
N LEU A 122 -1.67 3.01 -27.50
CA LEU A 122 -1.40 1.58 -27.63
C LEU A 122 0.07 1.26 -27.32
N ASN A 123 1.01 1.99 -27.94
CA ASN A 123 2.44 1.73 -27.80
C ASN A 123 3.01 2.05 -26.41
N SER A 124 2.34 2.91 -25.64
CA SER A 124 2.76 3.29 -24.29
C SER A 124 1.90 2.67 -23.19
N GLY A 125 0.96 1.79 -23.55
CA GLY A 125 0.05 1.16 -22.60
C GLY A 125 -0.83 2.18 -21.84
N LEU A 126 -1.21 3.28 -22.49
CA LEU A 126 -2.17 4.22 -21.91
C LEU A 126 -3.60 3.73 -22.17
N ALA A 127 -4.41 3.71 -21.12
CA ALA A 127 -5.80 3.27 -21.16
C ALA A 127 -6.70 4.33 -20.52
N ASP A 128 -7.97 4.35 -20.90
CA ASP A 128 -8.91 5.25 -20.24
C ASP A 128 -9.21 4.73 -18.83
N LEU A 129 -8.74 5.46 -17.81
CA LEU A 129 -8.96 5.10 -16.41
C LEU A 129 -10.32 5.58 -15.88
N THR A 130 -11.05 6.41 -16.63
CA THR A 130 -12.37 6.93 -16.22
C THR A 130 -13.36 5.82 -15.79
N PRO A 131 -13.55 4.72 -16.54
CA PRO A 131 -14.44 3.65 -16.10
C PRO A 131 -13.93 2.93 -14.85
N ILE A 132 -12.61 2.83 -14.66
CA ILE A 132 -12.01 2.19 -13.47
C ILE A 132 -12.26 3.05 -12.24
N THR A 133 -11.95 4.35 -12.31
CA THR A 133 -12.06 5.26 -11.15
C THR A 133 -13.49 5.35 -10.63
N ALA A 134 -14.50 5.20 -11.49
CA ALA A 134 -15.91 5.16 -11.11
C ALA A 134 -16.34 3.84 -10.40
N ARG A 135 -15.56 2.76 -10.53
CA ARG A 135 -15.86 1.43 -9.97
C ARG A 135 -15.13 1.14 -8.66
N VAL A 136 -14.19 1.99 -8.26
CA VAL A 136 -13.44 1.83 -7.01
C VAL A 136 -14.29 2.34 -5.84
N LEU A 137 -14.83 1.42 -5.05
CA LEU A 137 -15.62 1.69 -3.85
C LEU A 137 -14.78 1.62 -2.58
N GLY A 138 -13.69 0.85 -2.61
CA GLY A 138 -12.77 0.75 -1.48
C GLY A 138 -11.43 0.20 -1.91
N VAL A 139 -10.38 0.57 -1.16
CA VAL A 139 -9.02 0.10 -1.40
C VAL A 139 -8.38 -0.30 -0.08
N THR A 140 -7.76 -1.48 -0.05
CA THR A 140 -6.91 -1.90 1.07
C THR A 140 -5.46 -1.85 0.62
N PHE A 141 -4.65 -1.10 1.36
CA PHE A 141 -3.19 -1.18 1.24
C PHE A 141 -2.65 -2.00 2.40
N THR A 142 -1.88 -3.04 2.09
CA THR A 142 -1.15 -3.86 3.08
C THR A 142 0.34 -3.65 2.90
N LEU A 143 1.02 -3.17 3.93
CA LEU A 143 2.47 -3.05 3.99
C LEU A 143 3.03 -4.14 4.89
N GLU A 144 4.04 -4.84 4.38
CA GLU A 144 4.86 -5.74 5.16
C GLU A 144 6.27 -5.17 5.29
N ILE A 145 6.72 -5.03 6.54
CA ILE A 145 8.03 -4.50 6.87
C ILE A 145 8.85 -5.63 7.48
N ALA A 146 10.05 -5.85 6.96
CA ALA A 146 10.98 -6.85 7.43
C ALA A 146 12.34 -6.23 7.74
N TRP A 147 13.16 -6.94 8.52
CA TRP A 147 14.56 -6.60 8.70
C TRP A 147 15.39 -7.21 7.56
N SER A 148 16.23 -6.41 6.92
CA SER A 148 17.25 -6.89 5.99
C SER A 148 18.59 -7.03 6.70
N GLY A 149 19.18 -8.23 6.62
CA GLY A 149 20.56 -8.44 7.08
C GLY A 149 21.60 -7.73 6.22
N GLU A 150 21.32 -7.54 4.93
CA GLU A 150 22.23 -6.89 3.99
C GLU A 150 22.26 -5.36 4.14
N LEU A 151 21.11 -4.76 4.43
CA LEU A 151 20.98 -3.32 4.71
C LEU A 151 21.29 -2.97 6.17
N ASP A 152 21.35 -3.98 7.05
CA ASP A 152 21.34 -3.81 8.51
C ASP A 152 20.21 -2.87 8.99
N GLY A 153 19.02 -3.04 8.42
CA GLY A 153 17.91 -2.14 8.66
C GLY A 153 16.56 -2.64 8.15
N PRO A 154 15.47 -2.00 8.57
CA PRO A 154 14.14 -2.33 8.08
C PRO A 154 13.91 -1.84 6.66
N PHE A 155 13.08 -2.56 5.92
CA PHE A 155 12.61 -2.16 4.60
C PHE A 155 11.17 -2.64 4.38
N VAL A 156 10.46 -2.00 3.46
CA VAL A 156 9.14 -2.49 3.01
C VAL A 156 9.38 -3.66 2.07
N ARG A 157 9.13 -4.88 2.56
CA ARG A 157 9.28 -6.11 1.79
C ARG A 157 8.14 -6.29 0.80
N ARG A 158 6.91 -5.96 1.20
CA ARG A 158 5.73 -6.19 0.36
C ARG A 158 4.73 -5.06 0.46
N LEU A 159 4.15 -4.70 -0.68
CA LEU A 159 2.95 -3.88 -0.79
C LEU A 159 1.85 -4.73 -1.46
N GLY A 160 0.76 -4.99 -0.75
CA GLY A 160 -0.45 -5.60 -1.29
C GLY A 160 -1.52 -4.55 -1.51
N ILE A 161 -2.26 -4.68 -2.61
CA ILE A 161 -3.36 -3.79 -2.99
C ILE A 161 -4.59 -4.66 -3.25
N ARG A 162 -5.66 -4.39 -2.51
CA ARG A 162 -7.00 -4.90 -2.81
C ARG A 162 -7.90 -3.76 -3.25
N ILE A 163 -8.77 -4.02 -4.21
CA ILE A 163 -9.81 -3.08 -4.65
C ILE A 163 -11.15 -3.78 -4.46
N ASN A 164 -12.14 -3.10 -3.88
CA ASN A 164 -13.47 -3.66 -3.62
C ASN A 164 -13.39 -5.03 -2.92
N GLU A 165 -12.57 -5.12 -1.88
CA GLU A 165 -12.33 -6.34 -1.11
C GLU A 165 -11.71 -7.50 -1.89
N SER A 166 -11.29 -7.34 -3.15
CA SER A 166 -10.63 -8.39 -3.97
C SER A 166 -9.16 -8.07 -4.21
N ASP A 167 -8.29 -9.09 -4.28
CA ASP A 167 -6.87 -8.89 -4.55
C ASP A 167 -6.66 -8.34 -5.96
N PHE A 168 -5.93 -7.22 -6.08
CA PHE A 168 -5.70 -6.55 -7.36
C PHE A 168 -4.25 -6.66 -7.79
N ALA A 169 -3.31 -6.29 -6.92
CA ALA A 169 -1.89 -6.35 -7.22
C ALA A 169 -1.06 -6.54 -5.95
N SER A 170 0.14 -7.12 -6.09
CA SER A 170 1.15 -7.02 -5.06
C SER A 170 2.54 -6.82 -5.63
N LEU A 171 3.34 -6.05 -4.90
CA LEU A 171 4.74 -5.76 -5.19
C LEU A 171 5.59 -6.36 -4.08
N GLU A 172 6.71 -6.95 -4.45
CA GLU A 172 7.65 -7.58 -3.54
C GLU A 172 9.06 -7.08 -3.84
N CYS A 173 9.76 -6.71 -2.77
CA CYS A 173 11.12 -6.22 -2.79
C CYS A 173 12.06 -7.35 -2.36
N SER A 174 13.19 -7.48 -3.04
CA SER A 174 14.26 -8.39 -2.62
C SER A 174 14.81 -8.00 -1.25
N ASP A 175 15.39 -8.97 -0.53
CA ASP A 175 15.91 -8.74 0.83
C ASP A 175 17.05 -7.71 0.88
N ASP A 176 17.73 -7.45 -0.24
CA ASP A 176 18.74 -6.40 -0.39
C ASP A 176 18.15 -5.01 -0.71
N ALA A 177 16.83 -4.91 -0.86
CA ALA A 177 16.04 -3.77 -1.32
C ALA A 177 16.51 -3.12 -2.64
N ARG A 178 17.24 -3.85 -3.49
CA ARG A 178 17.71 -3.32 -4.78
C ARG A 178 16.74 -3.55 -5.91
N THR A 179 15.89 -4.56 -5.81
CA THR A 179 14.93 -4.90 -6.85
C THR A 179 13.53 -4.99 -6.27
N ALA A 180 12.57 -4.44 -6.99
CA ALA A 180 11.15 -4.60 -6.70
C ALA A 180 10.49 -5.19 -7.93
N LYS A 181 9.65 -6.21 -7.74
CA LYS A 181 8.87 -6.85 -8.80
C LYS A 181 7.40 -6.82 -8.45
N ILE A 182 6.55 -6.86 -9.48
CA ILE A 182 5.13 -7.11 -9.29
C ILE A 182 4.97 -8.63 -9.17
N SER A 183 4.69 -9.11 -7.97
CA SER A 183 4.57 -10.55 -7.68
C SER A 183 3.19 -11.10 -8.01
N SER A 184 2.16 -10.25 -8.08
CA SER A 184 0.83 -10.62 -8.56
C SER A 184 0.12 -9.43 -9.20
N LEU A 185 -0.65 -9.68 -10.27
CA LEU A 185 -1.54 -8.70 -10.90
C LEU A 185 -2.75 -9.42 -11.49
N PHE A 186 -3.94 -9.07 -11.02
CA PHE A 186 -5.20 -9.71 -11.42
C PHE A 186 -5.90 -8.86 -12.49
N LEU A 187 -5.64 -9.16 -13.76
CA LEU A 187 -6.20 -8.43 -14.91
C LEU A 187 -7.65 -8.81 -15.23
N ASP A 188 -8.16 -9.87 -14.62
CA ASP A 188 -9.55 -10.31 -14.63
C ASP A 188 -10.39 -9.68 -13.51
N HIS A 189 -9.81 -8.75 -12.75
CA HIS A 189 -10.47 -8.07 -11.66
C HIS A 189 -11.69 -7.25 -12.12
N GLU A 190 -12.80 -7.35 -11.39
CA GLU A 190 -14.09 -6.73 -11.73
C GLU A 190 -13.99 -5.22 -12.02
N VAL A 191 -13.14 -4.50 -11.29
CA VAL A 191 -12.92 -3.04 -11.45
C VAL A 191 -12.47 -2.66 -12.86
N LEU A 192 -11.76 -3.56 -13.57
CA LEU A 192 -11.24 -3.31 -14.90
C LEU A 192 -12.32 -3.43 -15.99
N GLY A 193 -13.46 -4.08 -15.68
CA GLY A 193 -14.52 -4.35 -16.65
C GLY A 193 -14.18 -5.47 -17.62
N ALA A 194 -15.19 -6.27 -17.96
CA ALA A 194 -15.00 -7.40 -18.89
C ALA A 194 -14.85 -6.93 -20.35
N GLU A 195 -15.31 -5.73 -20.67
CA GLU A 195 -15.33 -5.18 -22.02
C GLU A 195 -13.95 -4.90 -22.62
N ASP A 196 -12.87 -4.82 -21.83
CA ASP A 196 -11.53 -4.42 -22.32
C ASP A 196 -10.37 -5.28 -21.78
N ILE A 197 -10.64 -6.55 -21.41
CA ILE A 197 -9.62 -7.46 -20.85
C ILE A 197 -8.40 -7.61 -21.79
N ASP A 198 -8.61 -7.64 -23.11
CA ASP A 198 -7.52 -7.74 -24.08
C ASP A 198 -6.70 -6.44 -24.16
N GLY A 199 -7.32 -5.28 -24.00
CA GLY A 199 -6.65 -3.99 -23.83
C GLY A 199 -5.79 -3.97 -22.57
N TRP A 200 -6.34 -4.42 -21.43
CA TRP A 200 -5.59 -4.52 -20.17
C TRP A 200 -4.41 -5.48 -20.25
N LYS A 201 -4.57 -6.62 -20.93
CA LYS A 201 -3.47 -7.54 -21.21
C LYS A 201 -2.42 -6.94 -22.13
N ALA A 202 -2.81 -6.15 -23.13
CA ALA A 202 -1.86 -5.46 -23.99
C ALA A 202 -1.07 -4.39 -23.22
N VAL A 203 -1.74 -3.58 -22.41
CA VAL A 203 -1.11 -2.60 -21.50
C VAL A 203 -0.14 -3.30 -20.54
N ALA A 204 -0.57 -4.40 -19.92
CA ALA A 204 0.28 -5.18 -19.03
C ALA A 204 1.45 -5.85 -19.77
N ARG A 205 1.31 -6.26 -21.02
CA ARG A 205 2.47 -6.75 -21.78
C ARG A 205 3.46 -5.62 -22.04
N THR A 206 3.00 -4.48 -22.53
CA THR A 206 3.87 -3.35 -22.86
C THR A 206 4.55 -2.75 -21.62
N ALA A 207 3.82 -2.59 -20.51
CA ALA A 207 4.37 -2.01 -19.29
C ALA A 207 5.34 -2.95 -18.54
N PHE A 208 5.23 -4.27 -18.75
CA PHE A 208 5.99 -5.26 -17.99
C PHE A 208 7.09 -5.97 -18.80
N ALA A 209 6.92 -6.11 -20.13
CA ALA A 209 7.89 -6.76 -21.01
C ALA A 209 9.23 -6.02 -21.09
N ASP A 210 9.25 -4.71 -20.83
CA ASP A 210 10.47 -3.91 -20.92
C ASP A 210 11.22 -3.73 -19.57
N ARG A 211 10.67 -4.17 -18.42
CA ARG A 211 11.25 -3.80 -17.11
C ARG A 211 11.25 -4.83 -15.98
N PHE A 212 10.49 -5.92 -16.00
CA PHE A 212 10.30 -6.71 -14.75
C PHE A 212 10.20 -8.24 -14.87
N PHE A 213 10.26 -8.83 -16.05
CA PHE A 213 10.44 -10.29 -16.16
C PHE A 213 11.91 -10.61 -16.33
N SER A 214 12.55 -11.09 -15.25
CA SER A 214 13.63 -12.06 -15.43
C SER A 214 12.96 -13.35 -15.91
N ASP A 215 13.25 -13.75 -17.15
CA ASP A 215 12.96 -15.08 -17.64
C ASP A 215 13.67 -16.09 -16.73
N ASP A 216 12.98 -16.62 -15.73
CA ASP A 216 13.38 -17.81 -14.98
C ASP A 216 12.12 -18.52 -14.46
N GLY A 217 11.73 -19.60 -15.16
CA GLY A 217 10.78 -20.62 -14.70
C GLY A 217 9.64 -20.94 -15.66
#